data_AF-A0A4R9IF63-F1
#
_entry.id   AF-A0A4R9IF63-F1
#
_cell.length_a   1.000
_cell.length_b   1.000
_cell.length_c   1.000
_cell.angle_alpha   90.00
_cell.angle_beta   90.00
_cell.angle_gamma   90.00
#
_symmetry.space_group_name_H-M   'P 1'
#
loop_
_entity.id
_entity.type
_entity.pdbx_description
1 polymer ?
#
loop_
_entity_poly.entity_id
_entity_poly.type
_entity_poly.pdbx_seq_one_letter_code
_entity_poly.pdbx_strand_id
1 'polypeptide(L)'
;MDQKQLKAFQENLAKTFFLSILKDLSEIGEPLSDFEVKVLIQKALSHSSDLQVEWGDMDRFGNSTLLVKYESNLLLIEASPLISTIRILWNEYKSKEN
;
A
#
# COMPACT_ATOMS: atom_id res chain seq x y z
N MET A 1 -9.93 4.82 21.36
CA MET A 1 -9.95 3.36 21.22
C MET A 1 -9.26 2.72 22.42
N ASP A 2 -9.84 1.65 22.98
CA ASP A 2 -9.10 0.83 23.95
C ASP A 2 -8.05 -0.07 23.26
N GLN A 3 -7.16 -0.71 24.02
CA GLN A 3 -6.07 -1.53 23.45
C GLN A 3 -6.56 -2.73 22.64
N LYS A 4 -7.70 -3.33 23.02
CA LYS A 4 -8.26 -4.50 22.32
C LYS A 4 -8.84 -4.09 20.97
N GLN A 5 -9.55 -2.96 20.94
CA GLN A 5 -10.08 -2.36 19.72
C GLN A 5 -8.94 -1.93 18.78
N LEU A 6 -7.85 -1.35 19.30
CA LEU A 6 -6.69 -0.99 18.50
C LEU A 6 -6.02 -2.18 17.84
N LYS A 7 -5.84 -3.26 18.59
CA LYS A 7 -5.27 -4.49 18.03
C LYS A 7 -6.16 -5.09 16.93
N ALA A 8 -7.46 -5.15 17.17
CA ALA A 8 -8.43 -5.64 16.17
C ALA A 8 -8.44 -4.76 14.91
N PHE A 9 -8.36 -3.44 15.06
CA PHE A 9 -8.24 -2.51 13.93
C PHE A 9 -6.97 -2.78 13.12
N GLN A 10 -5.81 -2.90 13.78
CA GLN A 10 -4.53 -3.18 13.11
C GLN A 10 -4.55 -4.51 12.35
N GLU A 11 -5.09 -5.57 12.97
CA GLU A 11 -5.23 -6.89 12.33
C GLU A 11 -6.16 -6.83 11.11
N ASN A 12 -7.29 -6.16 11.21
CA ASN A 12 -8.23 -5.99 10.11
C ASN A 12 -7.65 -5.15 8.97
N LEU A 13 -6.94 -4.07 9.30
CA LEU A 13 -6.27 -3.22 8.31
C LEU A 13 -5.20 -4.02 7.56
N ALA A 14 -4.33 -4.73 8.28
CA ALA A 14 -3.28 -5.55 7.67
C ALA A 14 -3.86 -6.64 6.76
N LYS A 15 -4.91 -7.32 7.22
CA LYS A 15 -5.60 -8.36 6.43
C LYS A 15 -6.24 -7.78 5.16
N THR A 16 -6.94 -6.65 5.29
CA THR A 16 -7.62 -5.98 4.17
C THR A 16 -6.60 -5.50 3.13
N PHE A 17 -5.54 -4.83 3.59
CA PHE A 17 -4.45 -4.38 2.75
C PHE A 17 -3.82 -5.54 1.98
N PHE A 18 -3.43 -6.61 2.67
CA PHE A 18 -2.78 -7.76 2.06
C PHE A 18 -3.67 -8.45 1.02
N LEU A 19 -4.92 -8.74 1.36
CA LEU A 19 -5.84 -9.42 0.44
C LEU A 19 -6.20 -8.54 -0.76
N SER A 20 -6.31 -7.22 -0.57
CA SER A 20 -6.55 -6.29 -1.67
C SER A 20 -5.40 -6.29 -2.68
N ILE A 21 -4.15 -6.22 -2.21
CA ILE A 21 -2.98 -6.27 -3.08
C ILE A 21 -2.95 -7.59 -3.85
N LEU A 22 -3.14 -8.73 -3.18
CA LEU A 22 -3.16 -10.02 -3.86
C LEU A 22 -4.26 -10.14 -4.92
N LYS A 23 -5.46 -9.65 -4.60
CA LYS A 23 -6.58 -9.63 -5.55
C LYS A 23 -6.21 -8.81 -6.79
N ASP A 24 -5.76 -7.58 -6.61
CA ASP A 24 -5.41 -6.71 -7.72
C ASP A 24 -4.25 -7.28 -8.55
N LEU A 25 -3.23 -7.85 -7.90
CA LEU A 25 -2.13 -8.53 -8.60
C LEU A 25 -2.64 -9.73 -9.42
N SER A 26 -3.59 -10.51 -8.91
CA SER A 26 -4.14 -11.66 -9.64
C SER A 26 -4.87 -11.26 -10.94
N GLU A 27 -5.32 -10.01 -11.04
CA GLU A 27 -5.99 -9.45 -12.21
C GLU A 27 -4.97 -8.83 -13.21
N ILE A 28 -3.71 -8.67 -12.82
CA ILE A 28 -2.64 -8.09 -13.62
C ILE A 28 -1.89 -9.20 -14.36
N GLY A 29 -1.84 -9.12 -15.70
CA GLY A 29 -1.10 -10.06 -16.53
C GLY A 29 0.38 -9.70 -16.73
N GLU A 30 0.74 -8.45 -16.45
CA GLU A 30 2.00 -7.84 -16.91
C GLU A 30 2.98 -7.54 -15.75
N PRO A 31 4.27 -7.31 -16.06
CA PRO A 31 5.22 -6.75 -15.11
C PRO A 31 4.78 -5.35 -14.63
N LEU A 32 5.17 -5.01 -13.40
CA LEU A 32 4.85 -3.75 -12.75
C LEU A 32 6.03 -2.78 -12.72
N SER A 33 5.70 -1.51 -12.83
CA SER A 33 6.52 -0.33 -12.53
C SER A 33 6.29 0.17 -11.10
N ASP A 34 7.18 1.04 -10.61
CA ASP A 34 7.01 1.68 -9.30
C ASP A 34 5.68 2.47 -9.22
N PHE A 35 5.25 3.08 -10.32
CA PHE A 35 4.00 3.83 -10.38
C PHE A 35 2.78 2.91 -10.17
N GLU A 36 2.73 1.76 -10.86
CA GLU A 36 1.62 0.83 -10.72
C GLU A 36 1.57 0.25 -9.30
N VAL A 37 2.72 -0.04 -8.69
CA VAL A 37 2.78 -0.47 -7.29
C VAL A 37 2.27 0.62 -6.34
N LYS A 38 2.58 1.89 -6.59
CA LYS A 38 2.02 3.01 -5.81
C LYS A 38 0.50 3.08 -5.91
N VAL A 39 -0.06 2.87 -7.10
CA VAL A 39 -1.51 2.82 -7.31
C VAL A 39 -2.13 1.65 -6.53
N LEU A 40 -1.51 0.47 -6.56
CA LEU A 40 -1.97 -0.70 -5.81
C LEU A 40 -2.00 -0.45 -4.31
N ILE A 41 -0.92 0.08 -3.74
CA ILE A 41 -0.82 0.40 -2.31
C ILE A 41 -1.90 1.40 -1.90
N GLN A 42 -2.08 2.48 -2.67
CA GLN A 42 -3.07 3.50 -2.37
C GLN A 42 -4.49 2.92 -2.42
N LYS A 43 -4.83 2.20 -3.50
CA LYS A 43 -6.13 1.54 -3.66
C LYS A 43 -6.43 0.57 -2.51
N ALA A 44 -5.45 -0.23 -2.11
CA ALA A 44 -5.60 -1.20 -1.03
C ALA A 44 -5.87 -0.54 0.33
N LEU A 45 -5.18 0.57 0.64
CA LEU A 45 -5.41 1.30 1.88
C LEU A 45 -6.71 2.10 1.88
N SER A 46 -7.15 2.59 0.71
CA SER A 46 -8.44 3.28 0.54
C SER A 46 -9.66 2.39 0.80
N HIS A 47 -9.51 1.06 0.92
CA HIS A 47 -10.59 0.19 1.39
C HIS A 47 -10.94 0.40 2.87
N SER A 48 -10.05 0.99 3.66
CA SER A 48 -10.39 1.42 5.02
C SER A 48 -11.02 2.80 4.98
N SER A 49 -12.31 2.90 5.35
CA SER A 49 -13.04 4.17 5.43
C SER A 49 -12.46 5.14 6.46
N ASP A 50 -11.68 4.64 7.42
CA ASP A 50 -11.10 5.41 8.51
C ASP A 50 -9.78 6.10 8.10
N LEU A 51 -9.25 5.77 6.92
CA LEU A 51 -8.00 6.29 6.39
C LEU A 51 -8.24 7.23 5.22
N GLN A 52 -7.57 8.38 5.24
CA GLN A 52 -7.35 9.20 4.04
C GLN A 52 -5.91 9.01 3.61
N VAL A 53 -5.71 8.65 2.34
CA VAL A 53 -4.42 8.19 1.84
C VAL A 53 -4.09 8.89 0.53
N GLU A 54 -2.94 9.56 0.51
CA GLU A 54 -2.42 10.23 -0.68
C GLU A 54 -0.89 10.11 -0.74
N TRP A 55 -0.35 10.23 -1.95
CA TRP A 55 1.09 10.37 -2.13
C TRP A 55 1.50 11.82 -1.87
N GLY A 56 2.55 12.01 -1.08
CA GLY A 56 3.13 13.32 -0.85
C GLY A 56 3.68 13.92 -2.13
N ASP A 57 3.63 15.25 -2.22
CA ASP A 57 4.31 16.01 -3.26
C ASP A 57 5.81 15.67 -3.28
N MET A 58 6.32 15.30 -4.46
CA MET A 58 7.70 14.85 -4.65
C MET A 58 8.72 15.91 -4.20
N ASP A 59 8.45 17.19 -4.46
CA ASP A 59 9.39 18.27 -4.17
C ASP A 59 9.45 18.58 -2.66
N ARG A 60 8.43 18.17 -1.90
CA ARG A 60 8.32 18.45 -0.46
C ARG A 60 8.62 17.24 0.41
N PHE A 61 8.17 16.07 -0.01
CA PHE A 61 8.20 14.84 0.80
C PHE A 61 9.07 13.75 0.17
N GLY A 62 9.60 13.96 -1.03
CA GLY A 62 10.33 12.95 -1.78
C GLY A 62 9.40 12.04 -2.59
N ASN A 63 9.99 11.24 -3.47
CA ASN A 63 9.25 10.49 -4.50
C ASN A 63 8.21 9.52 -3.94
N SER A 64 8.49 8.84 -2.82
CA SER A 64 7.73 7.67 -2.36
C SER A 64 7.21 7.81 -0.93
N THR A 65 6.88 9.03 -0.51
CA THR A 65 6.30 9.27 0.81
C THR A 65 4.79 9.17 0.74
N LEU A 66 4.21 8.27 1.52
CA LEU A 66 2.78 8.12 1.67
C LEU A 66 2.30 8.94 2.87
N LEU A 67 1.26 9.75 2.65
CA LEU A 67 0.57 10.51 3.68
C LEU A 67 -0.68 9.72 4.08
N VAL A 68 -0.74 9.31 5.34
CA VAL A 68 -1.87 8.55 5.89
C VAL A 68 -2.46 9.33 7.04
N LYS A 69 -3.68 9.82 6.86
CA LYS A 69 -4.43 10.48 7.92
C LYS A 69 -5.42 9.52 8.54
N TYR A 70 -5.39 9.43 9.86
CA TYR A 70 -6.35 8.69 10.68
C TYR A 70 -6.86 9.63 11.77
N GLU A 71 -8.17 9.89 11.78
CA GLU A 71 -8.80 10.91 12.63
C GLU A 71 -8.07 12.28 12.51
N SER A 72 -7.50 12.77 13.61
CA SER A 72 -6.75 14.04 13.67
C SER A 72 -5.23 13.89 13.48
N ASN A 73 -4.74 12.66 13.27
CA ASN A 73 -3.32 12.37 13.17
C ASN A 73 -2.90 12.18 11.72
N LEU A 74 -1.76 12.77 11.35
CA LEU A 74 -1.12 12.55 10.06
C LEU A 74 0.16 11.74 10.28
N LEU A 75 0.29 10.63 9.57
CA LEU A 75 1.49 9.81 9.52
C LEU A 75 2.15 9.96 8.14
N LEU A 76 3.46 10.12 8.14
CA LEU A 76 4.30 10.12 6.96
C LEU A 76 5.05 8.78 6.91
N ILE A 77 4.91 8.05 5.81
CA ILE A 77 5.51 6.74 5.63
C ILE A 77 6.43 6.79 4.42
N GLU A 78 7.72 6.57 4.63
CA GLU A 78 8.67 6.32 3.55
C GLU A 78 8.38 4.90 3.00
N ALA A 79 7.85 4.83 1.77
CA ALA A 79 7.31 3.60 1.21
C ALA A 79 8.21 2.97 0.14
N SER A 80 9.40 3.52 -0.15
CA SER A 80 10.29 2.97 -1.19
C SER A 80 10.62 1.49 -0.98
N PRO A 81 10.91 1.01 0.26
CA PRO A 81 11.17 -0.41 0.49
C PRO A 81 9.98 -1.28 0.09
N LEU A 82 8.76 -0.89 0.49
CA LEU A 82 7.54 -1.64 0.17
C LEU A 82 7.27 -1.66 -1.34
N ILE A 83 7.41 -0.52 -2.00
CA ILE A 83 7.24 -0.39 -3.46
C ILE A 83 8.22 -1.32 -4.18
N SER A 84 9.49 -1.25 -3.80
CA SER A 84 10.55 -2.07 -4.39
C SER A 84 10.29 -3.56 -4.16
N THR A 85 9.92 -3.96 -2.94
CA THR A 85 9.62 -5.36 -2.61
C THR A 85 8.49 -5.93 -3.46
N ILE A 86 7.35 -5.23 -3.56
CA ILE A 86 6.21 -5.70 -4.36
C ILE A 86 6.61 -5.81 -5.83
N ARG A 87 7.28 -4.79 -6.38
CA ARG A 87 7.72 -4.77 -7.78
C ARG A 87 8.63 -5.94 -8.12
N ILE A 88 9.68 -6.14 -7.31
CA ILE A 88 10.68 -7.19 -7.54
C ILE A 88 10.01 -8.56 -7.48
N LEU A 89 9.27 -8.84 -6.39
CA LEU A 89 8.65 -10.16 -6.19
C LEU A 89 7.65 -10.50 -7.29
N TRP A 90 6.82 -9.52 -7.70
CA TRP A 90 5.84 -9.73 -8.75
C TRP A 90 6.49 -9.97 -10.11
N ASN A 91 7.47 -9.15 -10.48
CA ASN A 91 8.12 -9.26 -11.79
C ASN A 91 8.95 -10.54 -11.89
N GLU A 92 9.59 -10.96 -10.79
CA GLU A 92 10.25 -12.25 -10.73
C GLU A 92 9.26 -13.41 -10.85
N TYR A 93 8.11 -13.34 -10.19
CA TYR A 93 7.04 -14.34 -10.34
C TYR A 93 6.59 -14.43 -11.80
N LYS A 94 6.30 -13.30 -12.44
CA LYS A 94 5.86 -13.25 -13.84
C LYS A 94 6.92 -13.73 -14.83
N SER A 95 8.20 -13.44 -14.59
CA SER A 95 9.28 -13.95 -15.43
C SER A 95 9.44 -15.47 -15.41
N LYS A 96 8.91 -16.15 -14.39
CA LYS A 96 8.94 -17.62 -14.26
C LYS A 96 7.70 -18.29 -14.84
N GLU A 97 6.62 -17.53 -15.04
CA GLU A 97 5.39 -18.02 -15.71
C GLU A 97 5.49 -17.97 -17.24
N ASN A 98 6.39 -17.14 -17.79
CA ASN A 98 6.73 -17.07 -19.21
C ASN A 98 7.82 -18.06 -19.61
#